data_AF-A0A0F8WH67-F1
#
_entry.id   AF-A0A0F8WH67-F1
#
_cell.length_a   1.000
_cell.length_b   1.000
_cell.length_c   1.000
_cell.angle_alpha   90.00
_cell.angle_beta   90.00
_cell.angle_gamma   90.00
#
_symmetry.space_group_name_H-M   'P 1'
#
loop_
_entity.id
_entity.type
_entity.pdbx_description
1 polymer ?
#
loop_
_entity_poly.entity_id
_entity_poly.type
_entity_poly.pdbx_seq_one_letter_code
_entity_poly.pdbx_strand_id
1 'polypeptide(L)' 'MTQRSKLFEFVILLHNESTSGTSTHLLLSPPIQAVVAATEAEARIQAARRIPDEFADRLGEVEILIRPFV' A
#
# COMPACT_ATOMS: atom_id res chain seq x y z
N MET A 1 -24.56 2.97 -14.72
CA MET A 1 -23.64 1.82 -14.82
C MET A 1 -23.16 1.47 -13.42
N THR A 2 -23.63 0.37 -12.84
CA THR A 2 -23.16 -0.11 -11.54
C THR A 2 -21.77 -0.73 -11.74
N GLN A 3 -20.69 -0.01 -11.40
CA GLN A 3 -19.36 -0.62 -11.41
C GLN A 3 -19.33 -1.69 -10.32
N ARG A 4 -19.03 -2.92 -10.71
CA ARG A 4 -18.98 -4.07 -9.81
C ARG A 4 -17.71 -3.94 -8.97
N SER A 5 -17.86 -3.75 -7.66
CA SER A 5 -16.72 -3.68 -6.74
C SER A 5 -15.92 -4.98 -6.76
N LYS A 6 -14.60 -4.87 -6.64
CA LYS A 6 -13.64 -5.97 -6.59
C LYS A 6 -12.90 -5.91 -5.26
N LEU A 7 -12.45 -7.08 -4.80
CA LEU A 7 -11.57 -7.16 -3.65
C LEU A 7 -10.14 -6.96 -4.12
N PHE A 8 -9.39 -6.12 -3.42
CA PHE A 8 -7.98 -5.86 -3.65
C PHE A 8 -7.21 -6.19 -2.38
N GLU A 9 -6.05 -6.80 -2.53
CA GLU A 9 -5.08 -6.97 -1.46
C GLU A 9 -3.98 -5.92 -1.60
N PHE A 10 -3.49 -5.42 -0.48
CA PHE A 10 -2.39 -4.49 -0.46
C PHE A 10 -1.43 -4.74 0.69
N VAL A 11 -0.20 -4.28 0.48
CA VAL A 11 0.85 -4.18 1.49
C VAL A 11 1.49 -2.79 1.41
N ILE A 12 1.94 -2.30 2.55
CA ILE A 12 2.63 -1.01 2.66
C ILE A 12 4.09 -1.31 2.97
N LEU A 13 4.98 -0.84 2.12
CA LEU A 13 6.43 -0.96 2.26
C LEU A 13 7.03 0.40 2.61
N LEU A 14 8.11 0.37 3.39
CA LEU A 14 8.96 1.52 3.67
C LEU A 14 10.33 1.27 3.06
N HIS A 15 10.77 2.14 2.16
CA HIS A 15 12.12 2.14 1.63
C HIS A 15 13.06 2.75 2.68
N ASN A 16 14.01 1.96 3.18
CA ASN A 16 15.12 2.52 3.94
C ASN A 16 16.27 2.80 2.95
N GLU A 17 16.74 4.05 2.88
CA GLU A 17 17.95 4.40 2.14
C GLU A 17 19.15 3.73 2.83
N SER A 18 19.50 2.53 2.35
CA SER A 18 20.73 1.88 2.79
C SER A 18 21.90 2.49 2.02
N THR A 19 22.87 3.02 2.76
CA THR A 19 24.13 3.60 2.26
C THR A 19 24.97 2.64 1.37
N SER A 20 24.56 1.38 1.21
CA SER A 20 25.22 0.38 0.36
C SER A 20 24.50 0.07 -0.97
N GLY A 21 23.59 0.93 -1.43
CA GLY A 21 23.00 0.84 -2.78
C GLY A 21 21.98 -0.29 -2.98
N THR A 22 21.55 -0.96 -1.90
CA THR A 22 20.46 -1.93 -1.94
C THR A 22 19.32 -1.40 -1.06
N SER A 23 18.28 -0.83 -1.67
CA SER A 23 17.10 -0.35 -0.96
C SER A 23 16.42 -1.51 -0.23
N THR A 24 16.44 -1.49 1.10
CA THR A 24 15.77 -2.52 1.90
C THR A 24 14.34 -2.07 2.13
N HIS A 25 13.38 -2.93 1.76
CA HIS A 25 11.95 -2.65 1.94
C HIS A 25 11.49 -3.28 3.26
N LEU A 26 11.12 -2.46 4.24
CA LEU A 26 10.48 -2.93 5.46
C LEU A 26 8.97 -3.01 5.23
N LEU A 27 8.36 -4.14 5.54
CA LEU A 27 6.90 -4.28 5.48
C LEU A 27 6.27 -3.60 6.71
N LEU A 28 5.51 -2.53 6.50
CA LEU A 28 4.82 -1.79 7.56
C LEU A 28 3.53 -2.48 8.02
N SER A 29 2.92 -3.30 7.17
CA SER A 29 1.64 -3.94 7.44
C SER A 29 1.62 -5.46 7.21
N PRO A 30 2.26 -6.25 8.09
CA PRO A 30 1.92 -7.67 8.21
C PRO A 30 0.67 -7.85 9.10
N PRO A 31 -0.33 -8.66 8.71
CA PRO A 31 -0.48 -9.43 7.47
C PRO A 31 -1.03 -8.60 6.30
N ILE A 32 -1.01 -9.19 5.08
CA ILE A 32 -1.63 -8.64 3.86
C ILE A 32 -3.04 -8.15 4.18
N GLN A 33 -3.32 -6.88 3.87
CA GLN A 33 -4.62 -6.27 4.12
C GLN A 33 -5.45 -6.30 2.84
N ALA A 34 -6.78 -6.17 3.00
CA ALA A 34 -7.70 -6.18 1.87
C ALA A 34 -8.67 -5.00 1.92
N VAL A 35 -9.09 -4.56 0.74
CA VAL A 35 -10.02 -3.45 0.54
C VAL A 35 -10.96 -3.72 -0.63
N VAL A 36 -12.23 -3.34 -0.49
CA VAL A 36 -13.21 -3.43 -1.57
C VAL A 36 -13.27 -2.08 -2.28
N ALA A 37 -13.06 -2.09 -3.59
CA ALA A 37 -13.07 -0.88 -4.40
C ALA A 37 -13.60 -1.16 -5.82
N ALA A 38 -14.12 -0.15 -6.50
CA ALA A 38 -14.55 -0.28 -7.90
C ALA A 38 -13.36 -0.29 -8.87
N THR A 39 -12.25 0.36 -8.50
CA THR A 39 -11.03 0.48 -9.32
C THR A 39 -9.77 0.32 -8.48
N GLU A 40 -8.64 0.00 -9.14
CA GLU A 40 -7.34 -0.05 -8.48
C GLU A 40 -6.94 1.32 -7.90
N ALA A 41 -7.25 2.42 -8.61
CA ALA A 41 -6.95 3.77 -8.14
C ALA A 41 -7.69 4.09 -6.83
N GLU A 42 -8.96 3.73 -6.74
CA GLU A 42 -9.73 3.86 -5.50
C GLU A 42 -9.15 2.99 -4.38
N ALA A 43 -8.75 1.76 -4.70
CA ALA A 43 -8.14 0.85 -3.75
C ALA A 43 -6.79 1.40 -3.22
N ARG A 44 -5.97 2.03 -4.07
CA ARG A 44 -4.74 2.73 -3.67
C ARG A 44 -5.01 3.91 -2.73
N ILE A 45 -6.04 4.72 -3.01
CA ILE A 45 -6.43 5.84 -2.13
C ILE A 45 -6.84 5.31 -0.76
N GLN A 46 -7.62 4.23 -0.71
CA GLN A 46 -8.04 3.63 0.55
C GLN A 46 -6.86 3.00 1.31
N ALA A 47 -5.92 2.36 0.60
CA ALA A 47 -4.70 1.82 1.18
C ALA A 47 -3.78 2.93 1.74
N ALA A 48 -3.68 4.09 1.09
CA ALA A 48 -2.89 5.22 1.57
C ALA A 48 -3.37 5.75 2.92
N ARG A 49 -4.68 5.68 3.20
CA ARG A 49 -5.26 6.04 4.52
C ARG A 49 -4.94 5.05 5.63
N ARG A 50 -4.31 3.92 5.31
CA ARG A 50 -3.88 2.88 6.26
C ARG A 50 -2.40 3.00 6.60
N ILE A 51 -1.67 3.95 6.01
CA ILE A 51 -0.29 4.26 6.40
C ILE A 51 -0.33 4.78 7.85
N PRO A 52 0.43 4.20 8.78
CA PRO A 52 0.46 4.68 10.16
C PRO A 52 0.96 6.12 10.25
N ASP A 53 0.35 6.91 11.15
CA ASP A 53 0.65 8.35 11.30
C ASP A 53 2.13 8.63 11.65
N GLU A 54 2.82 7.67 12.28
CA GLU A 54 4.25 7.77 12.58
C GLU A 54 5.15 7.88 11.33
N PHE A 55 4.62 7.54 10.15
CA PHE A 55 5.30 7.66 8.86
C PHE A 55 4.78 8.81 7.99
N ALA A 56 3.92 9.70 8.53
CA ALA A 56 3.37 10.83 7.78
C ALA A 56 4.45 11.78 7.23
N ASP A 57 5.55 11.96 7.97
CA ASP A 57 6.69 12.79 7.54
C ASP A 57 7.60 12.07 6.53
N ARG A 58 7.40 10.76 6.33
CA ARG A 58 8.22 9.87 5.48
C ARG A 58 7.41 9.28 4.33
N LEU A 59 6.30 9.91 3.94
CA LEU A 59 5.44 9.40 2.86
C LEU A 59 6.17 9.23 1.52
N GLY A 60 7.22 10.02 1.24
CA GLY A 60 8.06 9.86 0.05
C GLY A 60 8.86 8.55 0.02
N GLU A 61 9.02 7.90 1.17
CA GLU A 61 9.69 6.61 1.34
C GLU A 61 8.70 5.45 1.42
N VAL A 62 7.39 5.70 1.29
CA VAL A 62 6.36 4.67 1.40
C VAL A 62 5.88 4.21 0.03
N GLU A 63 5.88 2.90 -0.19
CA GLU A 63 5.33 2.28 -1.39
C GLU A 63 4.12 1.40 -1.03
N ILE A 64 3.05 1.55 -1.81
CA ILE A 64 1.84 0.72 -1.69
C ILE A 64 1.80 -0.22 -2.88
N LEU A 65 1.97 -1.52 -2.60
CA LEU A 65 1.75 -2.56 -3.58
C LEU A 65 0.32 -3.06 -3.46
N ILE A 66 -0.40 -3.07 -4.57
CA ILE A 66 -1.79 -3.50 -4.62
C ILE A 66 -1.97 -4.53 -5.73
N ARG A 67 -2.84 -5.51 -5.48
CA ARG A 67 -3.22 -6.50 -6.47
C ARG A 67 -4.71 -6.84 -6.35
N PRO A 68 -5.39 -7.18 -7.45
CA PRO A 68 -6.73 -7.75 -7.37
C PRO A 68 -6.68 -9.11 -6.66
N PHE A 69 -7.64 -9.34 -5.76
CA PHE A 69 -7.92 -10.66 -5.22
C PHE A 69 -8.74 -11.40 -6.29
N VAL A 70 -8.12 -12.43 -6.87
CA VAL A 70 -8.72 -13.27 -7.92
C VAL A 70 -9.88 -14.11 -7.40
#